data_AF-A0A2S8GLZ2-F1
#
_entry.id   AF-A0A2S8GLZ2-F1
#
_cell.length_a   1.000
_cell.length_b   1.000
_cell.length_c   1.000
_cell.angle_alpha   90.00
_cell.angle_beta   90.00
_cell.angle_gamma   90.00
#
_symmetry.space_group_name_H-M   'P 1'
#
loop_
_entity.id
_entity.type
_entity.pdbx_description
1 polymer ?
#
loop_
_entity_poly.entity_id
_entity_poly.type
_entity_poly.pdbx_seq_one_letter_code
_entity_poly.pdbx_strand_id
1 'polypeptide(L)'
;MPRRKQPRAKRITPEQIAEIRRLHSAGHTQRDIVQTTGISRTTIHRVLTDNHLVKHRKSATDAEEGDSISYFDGPIERCPRCGRKVHMPCMPCRIDSMAACGQVPESTIQKADRRQIARDW
;
A
#
# COMPACT_ATOMS: atom_id res chain seq x y z
N MET A 1 20.54 -21.64 1.73
CA MET A 1 19.85 -22.25 0.56
C MET A 1 19.22 -21.15 -0.28
N PRO A 2 19.46 -21.07 -1.60
CA PRO A 2 18.86 -20.04 -2.45
C PRO A 2 17.36 -20.29 -2.61
N ARG A 3 16.55 -19.24 -2.41
CA ARG A 3 15.09 -19.28 -2.56
C ARG A 3 14.74 -19.44 -4.04
N ARG A 4 14.09 -20.55 -4.42
CA ARG A 4 13.65 -20.81 -5.79
C ARG A 4 12.72 -19.68 -6.24
N LYS A 5 13.14 -18.86 -7.22
CA LYS A 5 12.27 -17.85 -7.84
C LYS A 5 11.12 -18.57 -8.53
N GLN A 6 9.93 -18.53 -7.97
CA GLN A 6 8.75 -19.02 -8.65
C GLN A 6 8.36 -18.04 -9.77
N PRO A 7 7.95 -18.54 -10.95
CA PRO A 7 7.45 -17.69 -12.02
C PRO A 7 6.24 -16.90 -11.53
N ARG A 8 6.15 -15.63 -11.94
CA ARG A 8 5.01 -14.78 -11.58
C ARG A 8 3.74 -15.38 -12.19
N ALA A 9 2.73 -15.65 -11.35
CA ALA A 9 1.46 -16.18 -11.81
C ALA A 9 0.86 -15.25 -12.89
N LYS A 10 0.38 -15.82 -14.00
CA LYS A 10 -0.33 -15.07 -15.03
C LYS A 10 -1.55 -14.38 -14.41
N ARG A 11 -1.80 -13.15 -14.85
CA ARG A 11 -2.97 -12.38 -14.44
C ARG A 11 -4.22 -13.14 -14.89
N ILE A 12 -5.20 -13.29 -14.00
CA ILE A 12 -6.48 -13.91 -14.34
C ILE A 12 -7.18 -13.11 -15.44
N THR A 13 -7.75 -13.81 -16.42
CA THR A 13 -8.52 -13.18 -17.49
C THR A 13 -9.95 -12.85 -17.01
N PRO A 14 -10.62 -11.84 -17.61
CA PRO A 14 -12.00 -11.52 -17.24
C PRO A 14 -12.96 -12.69 -17.50
N GLU A 15 -12.71 -13.51 -18.52
CA GLU A 15 -13.48 -14.72 -18.83
C GLU A 15 -13.40 -15.75 -17.69
N GLN A 16 -12.22 -15.95 -17.11
CA GLN A 16 -12.04 -16.84 -15.97
C GLN A 16 -12.78 -16.34 -14.72
N ILE A 17 -12.87 -15.02 -14.53
CA ILE A 17 -13.65 -14.43 -13.43
C ILE A 17 -15.15 -14.70 -13.63
N ALA A 18 -15.65 -14.51 -14.85
CA ALA A 18 -17.04 -14.79 -15.18
C ALA A 18 -17.38 -16.26 -14.92
N GLU A 19 -16.49 -17.17 -15.31
CA GLU A 19 -16.70 -18.61 -15.10
C GLU A 19 -16.66 -19.02 -13.62
N ILE A 20 -15.73 -18.48 -12.82
CA ILE A 20 -15.69 -18.69 -11.36
C ILE A 20 -17.02 -18.25 -10.73
N ARG A 21 -17.53 -17.08 -11.12
CA ARG A 21 -18.80 -16.55 -10.60
C ARG A 21 -19.99 -17.40 -11.02
N ARG A 22 -20.03 -17.86 -12.28
CA ARG A 22 -21.07 -18.75 -12.80
C ARG A 22 -21.14 -20.06 -12.01
N LEU A 23 -19.99 -20.71 -11.81
CA LEU A 23 -19.90 -21.96 -11.06
C LEU A 23 -20.28 -21.77 -9.58
N HIS A 24 -19.85 -20.66 -8.97
CA HIS A 24 -20.23 -20.34 -7.60
C HIS A 24 -21.74 -20.07 -7.45
N SER A 25 -22.36 -19.35 -8.39
CA SER A 25 -23.82 -19.15 -8.39
C SER A 25 -24.61 -20.44 -8.61
N ALA A 26 -24.02 -21.43 -9.29
CA ALA A 26 -24.60 -22.75 -9.46
C ALA A 26 -24.46 -23.64 -8.21
N GLY A 27 -23.85 -23.13 -7.12
CA GLY A 27 -23.70 -23.83 -5.85
C GLY A 27 -22.49 -24.76 -5.77
N HIS A 28 -21.58 -24.73 -6.74
CA HIS A 28 -20.36 -25.52 -6.67
C HIS A 28 -19.44 -25.05 -5.54
N THR A 29 -18.80 -26.00 -4.86
CA THR A 29 -17.84 -25.66 -3.81
C THR A 29 -16.55 -25.12 -4.42
N GLN A 30 -15.76 -24.37 -3.63
CA GLN A 30 -14.45 -23.89 -4.09
C GLN A 30 -13.54 -25.03 -4.57
N ARG A 31 -13.68 -26.25 -4.02
CA ARG A 31 -12.87 -27.41 -4.43
C ARG A 31 -13.24 -27.86 -5.84
N ASP A 32 -14.52 -27.87 -6.15
CA ASP A 32 -15.03 -28.23 -7.48
C ASP A 32 -14.61 -27.20 -8.52
N ILE A 33 -14.66 -25.91 -8.16
CA ILE A 33 -14.21 -24.82 -9.03
C ILE A 33 -12.71 -24.93 -9.34
N VAL A 34 -11.88 -25.31 -8.36
CA VAL A 34 -10.44 -25.57 -8.58
C VAL A 34 -10.24 -26.71 -9.57
N GLN A 35 -10.99 -27.81 -9.43
CA GLN A 35 -10.87 -28.96 -10.33
C GLN A 35 -11.29 -28.62 -11.76
N THR A 36 -12.37 -27.85 -11.93
CA THR A 36 -12.89 -27.47 -13.24
C THR A 36 -12.03 -26.40 -13.94
N THR A 37 -11.55 -25.40 -13.20
CA THR A 37 -10.87 -24.23 -13.81
C THR A 37 -9.34 -24.30 -13.73
N GLY A 38 -8.78 -25.16 -12.87
CA GLY A 38 -7.33 -25.22 -12.60
C GLY A 38 -6.79 -23.99 -11.85
N ILE A 39 -7.66 -23.09 -11.39
CA ILE A 39 -7.29 -21.86 -10.70
C ILE A 39 -7.09 -22.17 -9.22
N SER A 40 -6.06 -21.57 -8.62
CA SER A 40 -5.76 -21.80 -7.21
C SER A 40 -6.90 -21.36 -6.28
N ARG A 41 -7.11 -22.09 -5.19
CA ARG A 41 -8.15 -21.81 -4.19
C ARG A 41 -8.07 -20.40 -3.62
N THR A 42 -6.86 -19.90 -3.38
CA THR A 42 -6.64 -18.54 -2.86
C THR A 42 -7.08 -17.47 -3.87
N THR A 43 -6.86 -17.72 -5.17
CA THR A 43 -7.33 -16.82 -6.23
C THR A 43 -8.85 -16.85 -6.35
N ILE A 44 -9.48 -18.03 -6.30
CA ILE A 44 -10.95 -18.16 -6.29
C ILE A 44 -11.54 -17.42 -5.09
N HIS A 45 -10.98 -17.63 -3.89
CA HIS A 45 -11.40 -16.91 -2.69
C HIS A 45 -11.33 -15.40 -2.90
N ARG A 46 -10.21 -14.86 -3.40
CA ARG A 46 -10.08 -13.42 -3.70
C ARG A 46 -11.14 -12.94 -4.68
N VAL A 47 -11.41 -13.69 -5.75
CA VAL A 47 -12.44 -13.33 -6.75
C VAL A 47 -13.85 -13.29 -6.14
N LEU A 48 -14.13 -14.16 -5.16
CA LEU A 48 -15.43 -14.24 -4.50
C LEU A 48 -15.59 -13.22 -3.35
N THR A 49 -14.51 -12.93 -2.61
CA THR A 49 -14.56 -11.97 -1.49
C THR A 49 -14.36 -10.53 -1.92
N ASP A 50 -13.53 -10.28 -2.93
CA ASP A 50 -13.32 -8.92 -3.43
C ASP A 50 -14.44 -8.52 -4.39
N ASN A 51 -15.46 -7.84 -3.86
CA ASN A 51 -16.35 -6.99 -4.65
C ASN A 51 -15.61 -5.81 -5.33
N HIS A 52 -14.31 -5.62 -5.03
CA HIS A 52 -13.50 -4.46 -5.41
C HIS A 52 -12.32 -4.74 -6.36
N LEU A 53 -12.29 -5.85 -7.11
CA LEU A 53 -11.26 -6.03 -8.16
C LEU A 53 -11.38 -5.05 -9.34
N VAL A 54 -12.32 -4.10 -9.27
CA VAL A 54 -12.41 -2.97 -10.17
C VAL A 54 -11.38 -1.91 -9.76
N LYS A 55 -10.26 -1.90 -10.50
CA LYS A 55 -9.34 -0.77 -10.71
C LYS A 55 -8.37 -0.41 -9.57
N HIS A 56 -7.28 -1.17 -9.48
CA HIS A 56 -5.97 -0.52 -9.64
C HIS A 56 -5.59 -0.58 -11.12
N ARG A 57 -6.39 0.05 -11.98
CA ARG A 57 -5.78 0.71 -13.14
C ARG A 57 -4.89 1.75 -12.45
N LYS A 58 -3.56 1.66 -12.62
CA LYS A 58 -2.74 2.85 -12.44
C LYS A 58 -3.50 3.95 -13.18
N SER A 59 -3.94 4.98 -12.47
CA SER A 59 -4.52 6.17 -13.08
C SER A 59 -3.53 6.59 -14.16
N ALA A 60 -3.87 6.32 -15.43
CA ALA A 60 -3.24 6.99 -16.56
C ALA A 60 -3.76 8.44 -16.66
N THR A 61 -4.56 8.88 -15.68
CA THR A 61 -5.10 10.20 -15.45
C THR A 61 -4.48 10.78 -14.18
N ASP A 62 -3.17 10.99 -14.20
CA ASP A 62 -2.51 12.03 -13.39
C ASP A 62 -1.81 13.02 -14.34
N ALA A 63 -2.30 13.10 -15.58
CA ALA A 63 -2.05 14.19 -16.50
C ALA A 63 -3.21 15.18 -16.36
N GLU A 64 -2.86 16.43 -16.08
CA GLU A 64 -3.69 17.63 -15.94
C GLU A 64 -4.15 18.03 -14.51
N GLU A 65 -3.42 19.04 -14.01
CA GLU A 65 -3.87 20.17 -13.19
C GLU A 65 -4.25 19.95 -11.72
N GLY A 66 -3.21 19.65 -10.95
CA GLY A 66 -3.05 20.21 -9.61
C GLY A 66 -1.57 20.24 -9.31
N ASP A 67 -1.03 21.42 -9.02
CA ASP A 67 0.33 21.72 -8.57
C ASP A 67 0.66 20.98 -7.25
N SER A 68 0.65 19.65 -7.31
CA SER A 68 1.13 18.78 -6.26
C SER A 68 2.63 18.75 -6.40
N ILE A 69 3.28 19.79 -5.86
CA ILE A 69 4.71 19.78 -5.60
C ILE A 69 4.98 18.47 -4.85
N SER A 70 5.57 17.49 -5.55
CA SER A 70 5.95 16.22 -4.95
C SER A 70 7.08 16.52 -3.97
N TYR A 71 6.69 16.78 -2.73
CA TYR A 71 7.56 17.18 -1.63
C TYR A 71 8.73 16.20 -1.41
N PHE A 72 8.64 15.01 -1.99
CA PHE A 72 9.56 13.89 -1.83
C PHE A 72 10.51 13.63 -3.02
N ASP A 73 10.47 14.42 -4.10
CA ASP A 73 11.32 14.17 -5.29
C ASP A 73 12.61 15.00 -5.37
N GLY A 74 12.96 15.77 -4.32
CA GLY A 74 14.22 16.53 -4.27
C GLY A 74 15.47 15.67 -4.01
N PRO A 75 16.70 16.21 -4.10
CA PRO A 75 17.88 15.52 -3.59
C PRO A 75 17.81 15.32 -2.08
N ILE A 76 18.34 14.20 -1.58
CA ILE A 76 18.44 13.93 -0.14
C ILE A 76 19.65 14.69 0.41
N GLU A 77 19.40 15.69 1.23
CA GLU A 77 20.42 16.53 1.86
C GLU A 77 20.31 16.48 3.39
N ARG A 78 21.34 16.95 4.11
CA ARG A 78 21.25 17.13 5.56
C ARG A 78 20.64 18.49 5.87
N CYS A 79 19.57 18.51 6.67
CA CYS A 79 18.97 19.76 7.11
C CYS A 79 19.96 20.55 7.98
N PRO A 80 20.22 21.84 7.70
CA PRO A 80 21.13 22.66 8.50
C PRO A 80 20.62 22.93 9.93
N ARG A 81 19.32 22.74 10.21
CA ARG A 81 18.70 23.00 11.51
C ARG A 81 18.72 21.79 12.45
N CYS A 82 18.39 20.58 11.96
CA CYS A 82 18.35 19.36 12.78
C CYS A 82 19.39 18.29 12.42
N GLY A 83 20.16 18.47 11.35
CA GLY A 83 21.19 17.53 10.90
C GLY A 83 20.67 16.22 10.26
N ARG A 84 19.35 15.99 10.24
CA ARG A 84 18.73 14.78 9.64
C ARG A 84 18.84 14.80 8.12
N LYS A 85 19.01 13.62 7.51
CA LYS A 85 18.95 13.44 6.05
C LYS A 85 17.49 13.45 5.61
N VAL A 86 17.11 14.43 4.81
CA VAL A 86 15.72 14.68 4.38
C VAL A 86 15.71 15.22 2.95
N HIS A 87 14.56 15.14 2.30
CA HIS A 87 14.26 16.01 1.16
C HIS A 87 13.93 17.41 1.71
N MET A 88 14.51 18.45 1.12
CA MET A 88 14.21 19.83 1.49
C MET A 88 12.84 20.21 0.92
N PRO A 89 11.94 20.87 1.68
CA PRO A 89 12.12 21.38 3.05
C PRO A 89 12.07 20.30 4.16
N CYS A 90 12.77 20.51 5.27
CA CYS A 90 12.80 19.54 6.36
C CYS A 90 11.44 19.41 7.09
N MET A 91 10.64 18.40 6.73
CA MET A 91 9.34 18.13 7.37
C MET A 91 9.44 17.95 8.89
N PRO A 92 10.44 17.25 9.43
CA PRO A 92 10.57 17.15 10.89
C PRO A 92 10.68 18.52 11.57
N CYS A 93 11.55 19.41 11.08
CA CYS A 93 11.66 20.77 11.62
C CYS A 93 10.37 21.58 11.46
N ARG A 94 9.62 21.35 10.36
CA ARG A 94 8.32 21.99 10.15
C ARG A 94 7.29 21.52 11.17
N ILE A 95 7.21 20.21 11.41
CA ILE A 95 6.30 19.62 12.41
C ILE A 95 6.68 20.10 13.81
N ASP A 96 7.97 20.12 14.16
CA ASP A 96 8.44 20.64 15.46
C ASP A 96 8.03 22.11 15.64
N SER A 97 8.18 22.94 14.60
CA SER A 97 7.69 24.33 14.62
C SER A 97 6.16 24.41 14.74
N MET A 98 5.40 23.58 14.03
CA MET A 98 3.93 23.56 14.11
C MET A 98 3.43 23.10 15.48
N ALA A 99 4.12 22.14 16.09
CA ALA A 99 3.85 21.68 17.45
C ALA A 99 4.18 22.77 18.48
N ALA A 100 5.32 23.46 18.33
CA ALA A 100 5.70 24.58 19.20
C ALA A 100 4.71 25.75 19.13
N CYS A 101 4.14 26.02 17.94
CA CYS A 101 3.10 27.04 17.75
C CYS A 101 1.69 26.57 18.16
N GLY A 102 1.52 25.34 18.67
CA GLY A 102 0.23 24.80 19.09
C GLY A 102 -0.75 24.47 17.96
N GLN A 103 -0.29 24.48 16.70
CA GLN A 103 -1.14 24.22 15.53
C GLN A 103 -1.45 22.73 15.35
N VAL A 104 -0.64 21.84 15.96
CA VAL A 104 -0.85 20.40 15.96
C VAL A 104 -0.99 19.93 17.41
N PRO A 105 -2.10 19.26 17.78
CA PRO A 105 -2.24 18.69 19.11
C PRO A 105 -1.22 17.56 19.30
N GLU A 106 -0.53 17.55 20.44
CA GLU A 106 0.44 16.50 20.75
C GLU A 106 -0.30 15.15 20.85
N SER A 107 0.02 14.24 19.94
CA SER A 107 -0.70 12.97 19.83
C SER A 107 -0.26 11.99 20.92
N THR A 108 -1.15 11.06 21.28
CA THR A 108 -0.87 10.02 22.28
C THR A 108 0.33 9.15 21.90
N ILE A 109 0.61 9.02 20.59
CA ILE A 109 1.74 8.27 20.02
C ILE A 109 3.06 9.01 20.29
N GLN A 110 3.10 10.34 20.17
CA GLN A 110 4.29 11.16 20.43
C GLN A 110 4.76 11.08 21.90
N LYS A 111 3.83 10.92 22.85
CA LYS A 111 4.14 10.77 24.28
C LYS A 111 4.75 9.40 24.62
N ALA A 112 4.36 8.35 23.91
CA ALA A 112 4.87 7.00 24.14
C ALA A 112 6.29 6.81 23.58
N ASP A 113 6.54 7.34 22.38
CA ASP A 113 7.76 7.09 21.61
C ASP A 113 9.02 7.71 22.25
N ARG A 114 8.88 8.90 22.85
CA ARG A 114 9.99 9.56 23.59
C ARG A 114 10.50 8.76 24.80
N ARG A 115 9.65 7.95 25.44
CA ARG A 115 10.03 7.12 26.60
C ARG A 115 10.56 5.74 26.22
N GLN A 116 10.18 5.21 25.05
CA GLN A 116 10.58 3.88 24.61
C GLN A 116 11.91 3.88 23.85
N ILE A 117 12.15 4.85 22.95
CA ILE A 117 13.41 4.92 22.18
C ILE A 117 14.64 5.10 23.11
N ALA A 118 14.49 5.81 24.24
CA ALA A 118 15.55 6.01 25.22
C ALA A 118 15.84 4.79 26.11
N ARG A 119 14.97 3.76 26.09
CA ARG A 119 15.12 2.53 26.88
C ARG A 119 15.64 1.35 26.05
N ASP A 120 15.48 1.41 24.73
CA ASP A 120 15.84 0.32 23.81
C ASP A 120 17.22 0.54 23.13
N TRP A 121 18.07 1.42 23.68
CA TRP A 121 19.47 1.64 23.26
C TRP A 121 20.43 1.44 24.43
#